data_AF-A0A7C7UIW0-F1
#
_entry.id   AF-A0A7C7UIW0-F1
#
_cell.length_a   1.000
_cell.length_b   1.000
_cell.length_c   1.000
_cell.angle_alpha   90.00
_cell.angle_beta   90.00
_cell.angle_gamma   90.00
#
_symmetry.space_group_name_H-M   'P 1'
#
loop_
_entity.id
_entity.type
_entity.pdbx_description
1 polymer ?
#
loop_
_entity_poly.entity_id
_entity_poly.type
_entity_poly.pdbx_seq_one_letter_code
_entity_poly.pdbx_strand_id
1 'polypeptide(L)'
;MDMGKRKESTMDIRERMAEEEQVRERVDKHGNKWVKVYFGGGQHFRNWLEQCRELGEVQVEEIDSRGFRCYEEGGEKLYRIWLKIQPEKQDQLLTS
;
A
#
# COMPACT_ATOMS: atom_id res chain seq x y z
N MET A 1 34.27 -19.95 -0.56
CA MET A 1 33.77 -18.57 -0.47
C MET A 1 32.42 -18.54 -1.17
N ASP A 2 31.35 -18.42 -0.39
CA ASP A 2 29.96 -18.54 -0.86
C ASP A 2 29.50 -17.21 -1.51
N MET A 3 29.56 -17.14 -2.84
CA MET A 3 29.12 -15.98 -3.65
C MET A 3 27.70 -16.17 -4.20
N GLY A 4 26.84 -16.96 -3.54
CA GLY A 4 25.47 -17.25 -4.01
C GLY A 4 24.38 -16.33 -3.45
N LYS A 5 24.53 -15.84 -2.21
CA LYS A 5 23.41 -15.22 -1.46
C LYS A 5 23.04 -13.77 -1.81
N ARG A 6 23.75 -13.10 -2.73
CA ARG A 6 23.54 -11.65 -2.98
C ARG A 6 22.58 -11.30 -4.13
N LYS A 7 22.20 -12.24 -4.99
CA LYS A 7 21.33 -11.96 -6.16
C LYS A 7 19.85 -12.29 -5.97
N GLU A 8 19.49 -13.28 -5.15
CA GLU A 8 18.07 -13.62 -4.88
C GLU A 8 17.32 -12.47 -4.19
N SER A 9 17.97 -11.79 -3.26
CA SER A 9 17.31 -10.78 -2.42
C SER A 9 16.83 -9.52 -3.14
N THR A 10 17.34 -9.19 -4.33
CA THR A 10 16.94 -7.97 -5.06
C THR A 10 15.88 -8.22 -6.13
N MET A 11 15.78 -9.46 -6.64
CA MET A 11 14.66 -9.89 -7.48
C MET A 11 13.38 -9.96 -6.65
N ASP A 12 13.44 -10.58 -5.46
CA ASP A 12 12.30 -10.74 -4.54
C ASP A 12 11.66 -9.41 -4.12
N ILE A 13 12.47 -8.37 -3.86
CA ILE A 13 11.96 -7.03 -3.50
C ILE A 13 11.23 -6.36 -4.67
N ARG A 14 11.76 -6.49 -5.90
CA ARG A 14 11.14 -5.88 -7.08
C ARG A 14 9.82 -6.58 -7.43
N GLU A 15 9.79 -7.90 -7.30
CA GLU A 15 8.58 -8.69 -7.50
C GLU A 15 7.52 -8.32 -6.47
N ARG A 16 7.87 -8.21 -5.19
CA ARG A 16 6.97 -7.74 -4.13
C ARG A 16 6.46 -6.32 -4.33
N MET A 17 7.30 -5.41 -4.81
CA MET A 17 6.87 -4.04 -5.16
C MET A 17 5.93 -4.05 -6.37
N ALA A 18 6.18 -4.89 -7.37
CA ALA A 18 5.31 -5.04 -8.53
C ALA A 18 3.95 -5.65 -8.14
N GLU A 19 3.94 -6.67 -7.27
CA GLU A 19 2.72 -7.24 -6.69
C GLU A 19 1.94 -6.19 -5.90
N GLU A 20 2.62 -5.38 -5.09
CA GLU A 20 2.01 -4.26 -4.40
C GLU A 20 1.39 -3.26 -5.38
N GLU A 21 2.06 -2.90 -6.47
CA GLU A 21 1.50 -2.00 -7.48
C GLU A 21 0.20 -2.53 -8.13
N GLN A 22 0.01 -3.86 -8.19
CA GLN A 22 -1.26 -4.46 -8.64
C GLN A 22 -2.39 -4.28 -7.61
N VAL A 23 -2.07 -4.12 -6.33
CA VAL A 23 -3.05 -3.88 -5.26
C VAL A 23 -3.55 -2.44 -5.31
N ARG A 24 -4.55 -2.15 -6.15
CA ARG A 24 -5.08 -0.79 -6.35
C ARG A 24 -6.42 -0.55 -5.66
N GLU A 25 -7.25 -1.58 -5.55
CA GLU A 25 -8.61 -1.49 -5.05
C GLU A 25 -8.94 -2.70 -4.16
N ARG A 26 -9.89 -2.52 -3.24
CA ARG A 26 -10.46 -3.62 -2.46
C ARG A 26 -11.91 -3.38 -2.10
N VAL A 27 -12.61 -4.46 -1.78
CA VAL A 27 -13.96 -4.41 -1.22
C VAL A 27 -13.93 -5.00 0.19
N ASP A 28 -14.49 -4.29 1.16
CA ASP A 28 -14.57 -4.81 2.54
C ASP A 28 -15.77 -5.74 2.74
N LYS A 29 -15.86 -6.34 3.93
CA LYS A 29 -16.94 -7.26 4.31
C LYS A 29 -18.36 -6.65 4.29
N HIS A 30 -18.48 -5.33 4.28
CA HIS A 30 -19.74 -4.61 4.21
C HIS A 30 -20.07 -4.17 2.77
N GLY A 31 -19.23 -4.52 1.80
CA GLY A 31 -19.39 -4.13 0.40
C GLY A 31 -18.86 -2.74 0.06
N ASN A 32 -18.16 -2.06 0.97
CA ASN A 32 -17.57 -0.76 0.63
C ASN A 32 -16.36 -0.94 -0.28
N LYS A 33 -16.27 -0.16 -1.35
CA LYS A 33 -15.09 -0.10 -2.21
C LYS A 33 -14.08 0.90 -1.67
N TRP A 34 -12.81 0.53 -1.72
CA TRP A 34 -11.69 1.33 -1.26
C TRP A 34 -10.62 1.38 -2.35
N VAL A 35 -10.03 2.56 -2.55
CA VAL A 35 -8.86 2.74 -3.42
C VAL A 35 -7.61 2.91 -2.57
N LYS A 36 -6.52 2.27 -2.98
CA LYS A 36 -5.22 2.49 -2.35
C LYS A 36 -4.67 3.83 -2.79
N VAL A 37 -4.44 4.72 -1.84
CA VAL A 37 -3.90 6.06 -2.10
C VAL A 37 -2.46 6.22 -1.64
N TYR A 38 -1.96 5.29 -0.83
CA TYR A 38 -0.58 5.29 -0.35
C TYR A 38 -0.12 3.89 0.03
N PHE A 39 1.15 3.60 -0.23
CA PHE A 39 1.89 2.47 0.33
C PHE A 39 3.28 2.96 0.74
N GLY A 40 3.63 2.79 2.01
CA GLY A 40 4.90 3.29 2.54
C GLY A 40 4.91 3.39 4.07
N GLY A 41 5.99 3.92 4.61
CA GLY A 41 6.20 4.03 6.05
C GLY A 41 6.72 5.40 6.49
N GLY A 42 7.13 5.47 7.76
CA GLY A 42 7.84 6.62 8.33
C GLY A 42 7.04 7.90 8.48
N GLN A 43 7.73 9.05 8.43
CA GLN A 43 7.10 10.37 8.66
C GLN A 43 6.11 10.76 7.55
N HIS A 44 6.35 10.31 6.32
CA HIS A 44 5.47 10.58 5.17
C HIS A 44 4.09 9.97 5.35
N PHE A 45 3.98 8.78 5.94
CA PHE A 45 2.71 8.13 6.23
C PHE A 45 1.76 9.02 7.06
N ARG A 46 2.27 9.66 8.12
CA ARG A 46 1.44 10.49 9.01
C ARG A 46 0.82 11.67 8.28
N ASN A 47 1.63 12.36 7.49
CA ASN A 47 1.17 13.52 6.71
C ASN A 47 0.15 13.11 5.64
N TRP A 48 0.40 12.01 4.92
CA TRP A 48 -0.56 11.50 3.95
C TRP A 48 -1.87 11.04 4.59
N LEU A 49 -1.81 10.38 5.75
CA LEU A 49 -3.00 9.95 6.48
C LEU A 49 -3.87 11.14 6.90
N GLU A 50 -3.27 12.23 7.36
CA GLU A 50 -3.98 13.45 7.74
C GLU A 50 -4.70 14.05 6.52
N GLN A 51 -4.01 14.22 5.40
CA GLN A 51 -4.61 14.73 4.16
C GLN A 51 -5.73 13.83 3.63
N CYS A 52 -5.57 12.50 3.69
CA CYS A 52 -6.60 11.58 3.21
C CYS A 52 -7.87 11.63 4.08
N ARG A 53 -7.74 11.89 5.40
CA ARG A 53 -8.91 12.02 6.30
C ARG A 53 -9.76 13.24 5.98
N GLU A 54 -9.18 14.29 5.40
CA GLU A 54 -9.94 15.45 4.92
C GLU A 54 -10.74 15.12 3.64
N LEU A 55 -10.26 14.17 2.82
CA LEU A 55 -10.91 13.77 1.57
C LEU A 55 -12.08 12.80 1.78
N GLY A 56 -12.12 12.09 2.91
CA GLY A 56 -13.21 11.16 3.23
C GLY A 56 -12.85 10.10 4.26
N GLU A 57 -13.61 9.01 4.24
CA GLU A 57 -13.38 7.87 5.14
C GLU A 57 -12.12 7.11 4.74
N VAL A 58 -11.21 6.91 5.70
CA VAL A 58 -9.91 6.28 5.49
C VAL A 58 -9.74 5.05 6.37
N GLN A 59 -9.16 4.00 5.79
CA GLN A 59 -8.71 2.82 6.52
C GLN A 59 -7.21 2.61 6.35
N VAL A 60 -6.53 2.28 7.44
CA VAL A 60 -5.09 1.97 7.42
C VAL A 60 -4.91 0.47 7.61
N GLU A 61 -4.01 -0.11 6.83
CA GLU A 61 -3.58 -1.50 6.95
C GLU A 61 -2.08 -1.52 7.21
N GLU A 62 -1.66 -2.07 8.34
CA GLU A 62 -0.24 -2.29 8.64
C GLU A 62 0.24 -3.53 7.88
N ILE A 63 1.36 -3.39 7.18
CA ILE A 63 1.99 -4.43 6.38
C ILE A 63 3.32 -4.79 7.03
N ASP A 64 3.57 -6.09 7.09
CA ASP A 64 4.85 -6.61 7.56
C ASP A 64 5.97 -6.16 6.62
N SER A 65 6.97 -5.48 7.16
CA SER A 65 8.10 -4.98 6.37
C SER A 65 9.04 -6.10 5.92
N ARG A 66 8.92 -7.33 6.44
CA ARG A 66 9.74 -8.49 6.06
C ARG A 66 9.68 -8.75 4.55
N GLY A 67 10.83 -8.68 3.88
CA GLY A 67 10.98 -8.84 2.43
C GLY A 67 10.93 -7.54 1.64
N PHE A 68 10.74 -6.40 2.30
CA PHE A 68 10.98 -5.06 1.76
C PHE A 68 12.23 -4.48 2.41
N ARG A 69 13.40 -4.97 1.97
CA ARG A 69 14.70 -4.77 2.64
C ARG A 69 15.04 -3.30 2.95
N CYS A 70 14.62 -2.35 2.10
CA CYS A 70 14.80 -0.91 2.33
C CYS A 70 14.04 -0.37 3.55
N TYR A 71 12.92 -1.00 3.92
CA TYR A 71 12.13 -0.64 5.10
C TYR A 71 12.54 -1.45 6.32
N GLU A 72 13.03 -2.69 6.13
CA GLU A 72 13.59 -3.53 7.20
C GLU A 72 14.85 -2.90 7.82
N GLU A 73 15.73 -2.33 7.00
CA GLU A 73 16.97 -1.68 7.48
C GLU A 73 16.69 -0.43 8.34
N GLY A 74 15.54 0.22 8.16
CA GLY A 74 15.10 1.36 8.98
C GLY A 74 14.30 0.98 10.23
N GLY A 75 13.88 -0.29 10.37
CA GLY A 75 12.97 -0.73 11.44
C GLY A 75 11.58 -0.07 11.38
N GLU A 76 11.23 0.52 10.23
CA GLU A 76 9.98 1.25 10.07
C GLU A 76 8.85 0.32 9.63
N LYS A 77 7.67 0.51 10.23
CA LYS A 77 6.45 -0.18 9.82
C LYS A 77 5.98 0.34 8.46
N LEU A 78 5.49 -0.58 7.64
CA LEU A 78 4.86 -0.29 6.35
C LEU A 78 3.35 -0.22 6.52
N TYR A 79 2.72 0.67 5.78
CA TYR A 79 1.27 0.86 5.81
C TYR A 79 0.71 1.04 4.41
N ARG A 80 -0.50 0.54 4.19
CA ARG A 80 -1.39 0.97 3.10
C ARG A 80 -2.44 1.93 3.65
N ILE A 81 -2.66 3.03 2.95
CA ILE A 81 -3.81 3.91 3.19
C ILE A 81 -4.84 3.65 2.13
N TRP A 82 -6.06 3.37 2.58
CA TRP A 82 -7.22 3.08 1.76
C TRP A 82 -8.25 4.20 1.93
N LEU A 83 -8.66 4.83 0.84
CA LEU A 83 -9.72 5.84 0.83
C LEU A 83 -11.00 5.23 0.28
N LYS A 84 -12.12 5.41 0.98
CA LYS A 84 -13.42 4.88 0.56
C LYS A 84 -13.91 5.60 -0.70
N ILE A 85 -14.30 4.83 -1.72
CA ILE A 85 -14.95 5.40 -2.90
C ILE A 85 -16.37 5.78 -2.51
N GLN A 86 -16.73 7.05 -2.69
CA GLN A 86 -18.11 7.49 -2.53
C GLN A 86 -18.98 6.85 -3.62
N PRO A 87 -20.20 6.39 -3.29
CA PRO A 87 -21.07 5.67 -4.22
C PRO A 87 -21.38 6.47 -5.49
N GLU A 88 -21.42 7.79 -5.39
CA GLU A 88 -21.66 8.73 -6.50
C GLU A 88 -20.49 8.86 -7.50
N LYS A 89 -19.28 8.38 -7.16
CA LYS A 89 -18.14 8.26 -8.10
C LYS A 89 -17.97 6.86 -8.68
N GLN A 90 -18.76 5.87 -8.23
CA GLN A 90 -18.63 4.48 -8.67
C GLN A 90 -19.12 4.27 -10.11
N ASP A 91 -20.10 5.06 -10.56
CA ASP A 91 -20.67 4.99 -11.91
C ASP A 91 -19.76 5.56 -13.02
N GLN A 92 -18.90 6.54 -12.72
CA GLN A 92 -18.01 7.17 -13.72
C GLN A 92 -16.80 6.29 -14.11
N LEU A 93 -16.42 5.32 -13.26
CA LEU A 93 -15.31 4.40 -13.52
C LEU A 93 -15.72 3.15 -14.34
N LEU A 94 -17.02 2.87 -14.46
CA LEU A 94 -17.55 1.74 -15.22
C LEU A 94 -17.93 2.11 -16.67
N THR A 95 -17.85 3.39 -17.03
CA THR A 95 -18.22 3.93 -18.35
C THR A 95 -17.07 4.56 -19.13
N SER A 96 -15.82 4.47 -18.64
CA SER A 96 -14.62 5.01 -19.29
C SER A 96 -13.70 3.92 -19.83
#